data_AF-A0A9W6XE78-F1
#
_entry.id   AF-A0A9W6XE78-F1
#
_cell.length_a   1.000
_cell.length_b   1.000
_cell.length_c   1.000
_cell.angle_alpha   90.00
_cell.angle_beta   90.00
_cell.angle_gamma   90.00
#
_symmetry.space_group_name_H-M   'P 1'
#
loop_
_entity.id
_entity.type
_entity.pdbx_description
1 polymer ?
#
loop_
_entity_poly.entity_id
_entity_poly.type
_entity_poly.pdbx_seq_one_letter_code
_entity_poly.pdbx_strand_id
1 'polypeptide(L)'
;MRNIQNELRSEPVPQNHVFVDQLVNDHEAVQMEMENLINVNFGSVFRADTYPSQFAFIVQRYVDIYSARLENLLEYPSNHTFYPERIAMPHEHPAWSPRYE
;
A
#
# COMPACT_ATOMS: atom_id res chain seq x y z
N MET A 1 8.07 7.60 -8.18
CA MET A 1 8.95 6.68 -8.94
C MET A 1 8.98 6.98 -10.43
N ARG A 2 7.86 6.96 -11.17
CA ARG A 2 7.86 7.25 -12.63
C ARG A 2 8.56 8.55 -13.03
N ASN A 3 8.38 9.63 -12.28
CA ASN A 3 9.03 10.91 -12.60
C ASN A 3 10.56 10.84 -12.47
N ILE A 4 11.07 10.22 -11.41
CA ILE A 4 12.51 10.01 -11.18
C ILE A 4 13.10 9.04 -12.22
N GLN A 5 12.36 7.98 -12.58
CA GLN A 5 12.77 7.06 -13.64
C GLN A 5 12.87 7.76 -15.00
N ASN A 6 11.90 8.62 -15.32
CA ASN A 6 11.89 9.39 -16.56
C ASN A 6 13.04 10.42 -16.59
N GLU A 7 13.33 11.06 -15.46
CA GLU A 7 14.44 11.99 -15.30
C GLU A 7 15.80 11.29 -15.47
N LEU A 8 16.03 10.18 -14.76
CA LEU A 8 17.26 9.39 -14.84
C LEU A 8 17.48 8.77 -16.23
N ARG A 9 16.41 8.44 -16.96
CA ARG A 9 16.47 7.96 -18.36
C ARG A 9 16.63 9.09 -19.39
N SER A 10 16.41 10.35 -19.02
CA SER A 10 16.56 11.50 -19.93
C SER A 10 18.00 11.99 -20.03
N GLU A 11 18.80 11.75 -18.99
CA GLU A 11 20.23 12.05 -18.95
C GLU A 11 21.01 11.01 -19.78
N PRO A 12 21.92 11.41 -20.70
CA PRO A 12 22.67 10.50 -21.55
C PRO A 12 23.86 9.86 -20.80
N VAL A 13 23.62 9.41 -19.56
CA VAL A 13 24.61 8.72 -18.72
C VAL A 13 24.30 7.23 -18.76
N PRO A 14 25.10 6.40 -19.46
CA PRO A 14 24.82 4.96 -19.63
C PRO A 14 24.62 4.21 -18.32
N GLN A 15 25.30 4.64 -17.25
CA GLN A 15 25.22 4.04 -15.92
C GLN A 15 23.83 4.23 -15.27
N ASN A 16 23.12 5.33 -15.57
CA ASN A 16 21.79 5.58 -15.04
C ASN A 16 20.76 4.62 -15.65
N HIS A 17 20.87 4.34 -16.95
CA HIS A 17 19.99 3.39 -17.62
C HIS A 17 20.13 1.98 -17.03
N VAL A 18 21.37 1.51 -16.87
CA VAL A 18 21.66 0.20 -16.25
C VAL A 18 21.10 0.13 -14.82
N PHE A 19 21.27 1.18 -14.04
CA PHE A 19 20.74 1.24 -12.68
C PHE A 19 19.21 1.20 -12.63
N VAL A 20 18.53 1.98 -13.48
CA VAL A 20 17.06 1.97 -13.54
C VAL A 20 16.54 0.61 -14.00
N ASP A 21 17.19 -0.03 -14.98
CA ASP A 21 16.80 -1.36 -15.45
C ASP A 21 16.98 -2.41 -14.33
N GLN A 22 18.07 -2.33 -13.56
CA GLN A 22 18.26 -3.19 -12.38
C GLN A 22 17.12 -3.01 -11.37
N LEU A 23 16.74 -1.76 -11.05
CA LEU A 23 15.65 -1.49 -10.12
C LEU A 23 14.29 -2.02 -10.61
N VAL A 24 14.04 -1.97 -11.92
CA VAL A 24 12.82 -2.53 -12.51
C VAL A 24 12.79 -4.05 -12.32
N ASN A 25 13.91 -4.73 -12.62
CA ASN A 25 14.02 -6.17 -12.44
C ASN A 25 13.86 -6.58 -10.96
N ASP A 26 14.48 -5.84 -10.05
CA ASP A 26 14.36 -6.10 -8.61
C ASP A 26 12.92 -5.90 -8.13
N HIS A 27 12.24 -4.87 -8.63
CA HIS A 27 10.82 -4.63 -8.32
C HIS A 27 9.93 -5.78 -8.82
N GLU A 28 10.14 -6.25 -10.05
CA GLU A 28 9.39 -7.39 -10.60
C GLU A 28 9.64 -8.68 -9.81
N ALA A 29 10.89 -8.96 -9.42
CA ALA A 29 11.22 -10.12 -8.63
C ALA A 29 10.52 -10.11 -7.26
N VAL A 30 10.53 -8.97 -6.56
CA VAL A 30 9.84 -8.80 -5.28
C VAL A 30 8.32 -8.92 -5.45
N GLN A 31 7.75 -8.35 -6.51
CA GLN A 31 6.33 -8.46 -6.79
C GLN A 31 5.91 -9.93 -6.97
N MET A 32 6.67 -10.71 -7.75
CA MET A 32 6.42 -12.15 -7.91
C MET A 32 6.53 -12.91 -6.59
N GLU A 33 7.51 -12.59 -5.75
CA GLU A 33 7.64 -13.22 -4.43
C GLU A 33 6.43 -12.92 -3.54
N MET A 34 5.95 -11.68 -3.54
CA MET A 34 4.74 -11.29 -2.80
C MET A 34 3.47 -12.00 -3.32
N GLU A 35 3.34 -12.15 -4.63
CA GLU A 35 2.21 -12.86 -5.25
C GLU A 35 2.23 -14.37 -4.90
N ASN A 36 3.40 -14.95 -4.65
CA ASN A 36 3.50 -16.34 -4.21
C ASN A 36 3.07 -16.57 -2.74
N LEU A 37 2.98 -15.50 -1.93
CA LEU A 37 2.55 -15.57 -0.53
C LEU A 37 1.03 -15.53 -0.36
N ILE A 38 0.29 -15.21 -1.42
CA ILE A 38 -1.18 -15.14 -1.42
C ILE A 38 -1.78 -16.39 -2.07
N ASN A 39 -3.10 -16.55 -1.94
CA ASN A 39 -3.78 -17.70 -2.52
C ASN A 39 -3.64 -17.69 -4.05
N VAL A 40 -3.13 -18.77 -4.64
CA VAL A 40 -2.89 -18.86 -6.11
C VAL A 40 -4.16 -18.74 -6.97
N ASN A 41 -5.32 -19.12 -6.44
CA ASN A 41 -6.57 -19.15 -7.21
C ASN A 41 -7.38 -17.86 -7.08
N PHE A 42 -7.39 -17.26 -5.89
CA PHE A 42 -8.26 -16.12 -5.55
C PHE A 42 -7.48 -14.84 -5.20
N GLY A 43 -6.16 -14.94 -5.03
CA GLY A 43 -5.32 -13.84 -4.59
C GLY A 43 -5.66 -13.37 -3.18
N SER A 44 -5.58 -12.05 -2.99
CA SER A 44 -5.91 -11.41 -1.72
C SER A 44 -7.42 -11.22 -1.58
N VAL A 45 -7.96 -11.53 -0.41
CA VAL A 45 -9.37 -11.21 -0.08
C VAL A 45 -9.62 -9.69 -0.10
N PHE A 46 -8.60 -8.87 0.18
CA PHE A 46 -8.73 -7.42 0.31
C PHE A 46 -8.34 -6.64 -0.95
N ARG A 47 -7.70 -7.28 -1.94
CA ARG A 47 -7.20 -6.59 -3.14
C ARG A 47 -7.56 -7.33 -4.41
N ALA A 48 -7.93 -6.57 -5.42
CA ALA A 48 -8.01 -7.00 -6.81
C ALA A 48 -6.95 -6.22 -7.60
N ASP A 49 -5.78 -6.83 -7.80
CA ASP A 49 -4.59 -6.19 -8.37
C ASP A 49 -4.24 -4.90 -7.57
N THR A 50 -4.25 -3.74 -8.24
CA THR A 50 -3.88 -2.46 -7.63
C THR A 50 -4.98 -1.93 -6.71
N TYR A 51 -6.24 -2.37 -6.89
CA TYR A 51 -7.43 -1.80 -6.26
C TYR A 51 -7.91 -2.61 -5.05
N PRO A 52 -8.68 -1.99 -4.13
CA PRO A 52 -9.40 -2.75 -3.10
C PRO A 52 -10.42 -3.69 -3.75
N SER A 53 -10.56 -4.90 -3.18
CA SER A 53 -11.62 -5.82 -3.59
C SER A 53 -13.01 -5.28 -3.18
N GLN A 54 -14.07 -5.87 -3.73
CA GLN A 54 -15.43 -5.57 -3.27
C GLN A 54 -15.62 -5.87 -1.77
N PHE A 55 -14.98 -6.93 -1.28
CA PHE A 55 -14.99 -7.25 0.15
C PHE A 55 -14.32 -6.13 0.97
N ALA A 56 -13.15 -5.65 0.57
CA ALA A 56 -12.47 -4.55 1.23
C ALA A 56 -13.31 -3.26 1.22
N PHE A 57 -13.95 -2.95 0.10
CA PHE A 57 -14.84 -1.78 -0.01
C PHE A 57 -16.02 -1.87 0.96
N ILE A 58 -16.65 -3.04 1.08
CA ILE A 58 -17.75 -3.26 2.02
C ILE A 58 -17.28 -3.10 3.46
N VAL A 59 -16.16 -3.74 3.84
CA VAL A 59 -15.58 -3.61 5.19
C VAL A 59 -15.30 -2.15 5.51
N GLN A 60 -14.58 -1.45 4.63
CA GLN A 60 -14.23 -0.04 4.84
C GLN A 60 -15.45 0.88 4.93
N ARG A 61 -16.53 0.59 4.20
CA ARG A 61 -17.72 1.46 4.15
C ARG A 61 -18.72 1.22 5.27
N TYR A 62 -18.85 -0.02 5.73
CA TYR A 62 -19.96 -0.44 6.60
C TYR A 62 -19.54 -0.95 7.97
N VAL A 63 -18.25 -1.17 8.21
CA VAL A 63 -17.74 -1.71 9.46
C VAL A 63 -16.88 -0.66 10.14
N ASP A 64 -17.21 -0.29 11.38
CA ASP A 64 -16.44 0.69 12.15
C ASP A 64 -15.08 0.12 12.60
N ILE A 65 -15.04 -1.16 13.00
CA ILE A 65 -13.84 -1.85 13.47
C ILE A 65 -13.78 -3.25 12.86
N TYR A 66 -12.69 -3.56 12.18
CA TYR A 66 -12.39 -4.90 11.66
C TYR A 66 -11.28 -5.57 12.47
N SER A 67 -11.45 -6.85 12.79
CA SER A 67 -10.45 -7.67 13.45
C SER A 67 -10.56 -9.13 13.00
N ALA A 68 -9.44 -9.87 13.05
CA ALA A 68 -9.43 -11.30 12.75
C ALA A 68 -10.26 -12.13 13.75
N ARG A 69 -10.31 -11.70 15.00
CA ARG A 69 -11.03 -12.34 16.11
C ARG A 69 -11.59 -11.29 17.07
N LEU A 70 -12.69 -11.61 17.75
CA LEU A 70 -13.33 -10.71 18.70
C LEU A 70 -12.43 -10.45 19.92
N GLU A 71 -11.69 -11.48 20.33
CA GLU A 71 -10.80 -11.49 21.48
C GLU A 71 -9.66 -10.47 21.35
N ASN A 72 -9.29 -10.07 20.14
CA ASN A 72 -8.30 -9.02 19.92
C ASN A 72 -8.77 -7.67 20.51
N LEU A 73 -10.08 -7.45 20.68
CA LEU A 73 -10.60 -6.26 21.35
C LEU A 73 -10.37 -6.30 22.88
N LEU A 74 -10.09 -7.47 23.46
CA LEU A 74 -9.77 -7.61 24.89
C LEU A 74 -8.37 -7.10 25.22
N GLU A 75 -7.52 -6.87 24.22
CA GLU A 75 -6.21 -6.24 24.38
C GLU A 75 -6.33 -4.74 24.69
N TYR A 76 -7.52 -4.15 24.53
CA TYR A 76 -7.80 -2.74 24.78
C TYR A 76 -8.55 -2.56 26.11
N PRO A 77 -8.27 -1.48 26.86
CA PRO A 77 -9.08 -1.08 28.00
C PRO A 77 -10.55 -0.87 27.62
N SER A 78 -11.48 -1.11 28.55
CA SER A 78 -12.92 -0.95 28.31
C SER A 78 -13.35 0.49 27.99
N ASN A 79 -12.50 1.48 28.29
CA ASN A 79 -12.70 2.90 27.98
C ASN A 79 -11.86 3.38 26.78
N HIS A 80 -11.30 2.46 26.00
CA HIS A 80 -10.51 2.81 24.82
C HIS A 80 -11.40 3.47 23.75
N THR A 81 -10.88 4.53 23.12
CA THR A 81 -11.53 5.22 22.00
C THR A 81 -10.70 5.00 20.75
N PHE A 82 -11.27 4.35 19.74
CA PHE A 82 -10.61 4.12 18.45
C PHE A 82 -10.73 5.35 17.56
N TYR A 83 -9.61 5.83 17.04
CA TYR A 83 -9.55 6.96 16.10
C TYR A 83 -9.14 6.47 14.71
N PRO A 84 -10.03 6.52 13.70
CA PRO A 84 -9.67 6.09 12.35
C PRO A 84 -8.67 7.08 11.73
N GLU A 85 -7.73 6.55 10.94
CA GLU A 85 -6.84 7.39 10.16
C GLU A 85 -7.58 8.07 9.00
N ARG A 86 -7.25 9.33 8.75
CA ARG A 86 -7.81 10.08 7.63
C ARG A 86 -7.16 9.61 6.33
N ILE A 87 -7.99 9.12 5.40
CA ILE A 87 -7.54 8.77 4.04
C ILE A 87 -7.39 10.06 3.25
N ALA A 88 -6.17 10.36 2.81
CA ALA A 88 -5.89 11.52 1.98
C ALA A 88 -6.48 11.33 0.58
N MET A 89 -7.08 12.38 0.03
CA MET A 89 -7.50 12.43 -1.37
C MET A 89 -6.28 12.59 -2.28
N PRO A 90 -6.34 12.18 -3.56
CA PRO A 90 -5.19 12.23 -4.47
C PRO A 90 -4.55 13.61 -4.68
N HIS A 91 -5.29 14.69 -4.41
CA HIS A 91 -4.84 16.07 -4.52
C HIS A 91 -4.38 16.66 -3.18
N GLU A 92 -4.50 15.92 -2.09
CA GLU A 92 -4.02 16.35 -0.78
C GLU A 92 -2.54 15.97 -0.63
N HIS A 93 -1.75 16.87 -0.06
CA HIS A 93 -0.35 16.57 0.24
C HIS A 93 -0.24 15.36 1.17
N PRO A 94 0.76 14.48 0.97
CA PRO A 94 0.91 13.29 1.80
C PRO A 94 0.99 13.68 3.27
N ALA A 95 0.23 12.97 4.12
CA ALA A 95 0.07 13.21 5.55
C ALA A 95 1.38 13.14 6.38
N TRP A 96 2.49 12.83 5.73
CA TRP A 96 3.85 12.73 6.27
C TRP A 96 4.63 14.06 6.21
N SER A 97 4.01 15.12 5.68
CA SER A 97 4.56 16.46 5.80
C SER A 97 4.47 16.88 7.28
N PRO A 98 5.59 17.17 7.99
CA PRO A 98 5.54 17.55 9.40
C PRO A 98 4.62 18.77 9.58
N ARG A 99 3.69 18.69 10.54
CA ARG A 99 2.66 19.71 10.81
C ARG A 99 3.18 20.94 11.55
N TYR A 100 4.42 21.35 11.31
CA TYR A 100 5.01 22.55 11.89
C TYR A 100 5.88 23.25 10.85
N GLU A 101 5.34 24.35 10.31
CA GLU A 101 6.09 25.57 10.00
C GLU A 101 5.76 26.60 11.09
#